data_AF-A0A1C0YV51-F1
#
_entry.id   AF-A0A1C0YV51-F1
#
_cell.length_a   1.000
_cell.length_b   1.000
_cell.length_c   1.000
_cell.angle_alpha   90.00
_cell.angle_beta   90.00
_cell.angle_gamma   90.00
#
_symmetry.space_group_name_H-M   'P 1'
#
loop_
_entity.id
_entity.type
_entity.pdbx_description
1 polymer ?
#
loop_
_entity_poly.entity_id
_entity_poly.type
_entity_poly.pdbx_seq_one_letter_code
_entity_poly.pdbx_strand_id
1 'polypeptide(L)'
;MKRYILKIMIGMATLSLVACSEEQVSETVEMKQFIEENGKTGLTKEQVSEIFGEASAIGEISGEEVWLYDDGGEYEHSFSNITIDAFEEGKVDYQLYVVFVNDLAYRYSYIYEQEDELWQLQLMPGGEEPIHAKVNVQ
;
A
#
# COMPACT_ATOMS: atom_id res chain seq x y z
N MET A 1 -4.13 71.18 23.29
CA MET A 1 -3.58 70.12 22.43
C MET A 1 -4.02 68.76 22.99
N LYS A 2 -4.91 68.06 22.27
CA LYS A 2 -5.44 66.75 22.66
C LYS A 2 -4.39 65.67 22.40
N ARG A 3 -4.08 64.85 23.41
CA ARG A 3 -3.20 63.67 23.29
C ARG A 3 -4.06 62.49 22.84
N TYR A 4 -3.75 61.91 21.68
CA TYR A 4 -4.42 60.71 21.18
C TYR A 4 -3.67 59.47 21.67
N ILE A 5 -4.41 58.57 22.34
CA ILE A 5 -3.96 57.30 22.89
C ILE A 5 -4.04 56.26 21.76
N LEU A 6 -2.89 55.74 21.31
CA LEU A 6 -2.80 54.66 20.33
C LEU A 6 -2.88 53.32 21.07
N LYS A 7 -4.02 52.63 20.98
CA LYS A 7 -4.20 51.26 21.47
C LYS A 7 -3.69 50.28 20.40
N ILE A 8 -2.59 49.60 20.67
CA ILE A 8 -2.12 48.47 19.87
C ILE A 8 -2.92 47.24 20.32
N MET A 9 -3.88 46.80 19.51
CA MET A 9 -4.52 45.49 19.67
C MET A 9 -3.62 44.43 19.03
N ILE A 10 -3.01 43.59 19.89
CA ILE A 10 -2.31 42.38 19.49
C ILE A 10 -3.38 41.30 19.34
N GLY A 11 -3.78 41.01 18.10
CA GLY A 11 -4.62 39.87 17.76
C GLY A 11 -3.79 38.59 17.80
N MET A 12 -4.02 37.77 18.82
CA MET A 12 -3.46 36.43 18.93
C MET A 12 -4.30 35.50 18.04
N ALA A 13 -3.83 35.30 16.80
CA ALA A 13 -4.40 34.30 15.90
C ALA A 13 -4.00 32.91 16.42
N THR A 14 -4.93 32.21 17.06
CA THR A 14 -4.79 30.79 17.37
C THR A 14 -4.94 30.02 16.06
N LEU A 15 -3.80 29.56 15.52
CA LEU A 15 -3.74 28.59 14.44
C LEU A 15 -4.19 27.25 15.00
N SER A 16 -5.48 26.93 14.87
CA SER A 16 -5.97 25.58 15.10
C SER A 16 -5.51 24.71 13.93
N LEU A 17 -4.44 23.95 14.14
CA LEU A 17 -4.08 22.83 13.28
C LEU A 17 -5.17 21.76 13.47
N VAL A 18 -6.18 21.77 12.61
CA VAL A 18 -7.05 20.62 12.43
C VAL A 18 -6.23 19.62 11.62
N ALA A 19 -5.77 18.56 12.29
CA ALA A 19 -5.17 17.41 11.63
C ALA A 19 -6.28 16.74 10.80
N CYS A 20 -6.14 16.79 9.47
CA CYS A 20 -6.89 15.93 8.57
C CYS A 20 -6.27 14.54 8.67
N SER A 21 -7.02 13.59 9.23
CA SER A 21 -6.67 12.17 9.33
C SER A 21 -7.88 11.37 8.87
N GLU A 22 -8.21 11.44 7.59
CA GLU A 22 -9.44 10.80 7.08
C GLU A 22 -9.42 10.42 5.59
N GLU A 23 -8.25 10.21 4.97
CA GLU A 23 -8.17 9.90 3.51
C GLU A 23 -7.58 8.50 3.17
N GLN A 24 -6.79 7.89 4.06
CA GLN A 24 -6.06 6.64 3.80
C GLN A 24 -6.96 5.39 3.68
N VAL A 25 -8.13 5.39 4.34
CA VAL A 25 -9.09 4.27 4.31
C VAL A 25 -9.72 4.13 2.92
N SER A 26 -9.83 5.21 2.15
CA SER A 26 -10.47 5.18 0.82
C SER A 26 -9.60 4.47 -0.21
N GLU A 27 -8.33 4.85 -0.30
CA GLU A 27 -7.41 4.32 -1.33
C GLU A 27 -7.11 2.83 -1.13
N THR A 28 -6.99 2.39 0.12
CA THR A 28 -6.74 0.99 0.46
C THR A 28 -7.89 0.07 0.03
N VAL A 29 -9.14 0.51 0.23
CA VAL A 29 -10.34 -0.23 -0.16
C VAL A 29 -10.46 -0.27 -1.69
N GLU A 30 -10.17 0.83 -2.37
CA GLU A 30 -10.19 0.90 -3.84
C GLU A 30 -9.13 -0.02 -4.47
N MET A 31 -7.89 -0.02 -3.96
CA MET A 31 -6.83 -0.90 -4.45
C MET A 31 -7.15 -2.37 -4.22
N LYS A 32 -7.69 -2.71 -3.04
CA LYS A 32 -8.16 -4.07 -2.74
C LYS A 32 -9.18 -4.54 -3.78
N GLN A 33 -10.22 -3.75 -4.04
CA GLN A 33 -11.25 -4.08 -5.04
C GLN A 33 -10.66 -4.17 -6.44
N PHE A 34 -9.75 -3.26 -6.80
CA PHE A 34 -9.05 -3.27 -8.09
C PHE A 34 -8.28 -4.59 -8.31
N ILE A 35 -7.60 -5.08 -7.27
CA ILE A 35 -6.86 -6.35 -7.30
C ILE A 35 -7.82 -7.54 -7.42
N GLU A 36 -8.94 -7.55 -6.72
CA GLU A 36 -9.94 -8.63 -6.84
C GLU A 36 -10.55 -8.71 -8.25
N GLU A 37 -10.80 -7.57 -8.90
CA GLU A 37 -11.41 -7.51 -10.23
C GLU A 37 -10.42 -7.85 -11.36
N ASN A 38 -9.15 -7.46 -11.21
CA ASN A 38 -8.14 -7.52 -12.27
C ASN A 38 -7.06 -8.58 -12.04
N GLY A 39 -6.79 -8.96 -10.79
CA GLY A 39 -5.84 -10.00 -10.41
C GLY A 39 -6.32 -11.37 -10.87
N LYS A 40 -5.75 -11.86 -11.96
CA LYS A 40 -6.13 -13.15 -12.56
C LYS A 40 -4.91 -14.00 -12.77
N THR A 41 -5.02 -15.27 -12.40
CA THR A 41 -3.95 -16.24 -12.68
C THR A 41 -3.86 -16.50 -14.18
N GLY A 42 -2.66 -16.76 -14.68
CA GLY A 42 -2.40 -17.03 -16.09
C GLY A 42 -2.17 -15.79 -16.95
N LEU A 43 -2.15 -14.59 -16.35
CA LEU A 43 -1.76 -13.37 -17.06
C LEU A 43 -0.25 -13.38 -17.37
N THR A 44 0.14 -12.90 -18.55
CA THR A 44 1.56 -12.69 -18.86
C THR A 44 2.10 -11.48 -18.11
N LYS A 45 3.43 -11.39 -17.98
CA LYS A 45 4.11 -10.19 -17.43
C LYS A 45 3.66 -8.89 -18.10
N GLU A 46 3.52 -8.89 -19.43
CA GLU A 46 3.03 -7.73 -20.19
C GLU A 46 1.60 -7.34 -19.78
N GLN A 47 0.69 -8.31 -19.67
CA GLN A 47 -0.68 -8.06 -19.23
C GLN A 47 -0.73 -7.55 -17.78
N VAL A 48 0.12 -8.09 -16.90
CA VAL A 48 0.24 -7.58 -15.53
C VAL A 48 0.74 -6.14 -15.54
N SER A 49 1.75 -5.80 -16.36
CA SER A 49 2.22 -4.42 -16.50
C SER A 49 1.17 -3.47 -17.07
N GLU A 50 0.34 -3.91 -18.01
CA GLU A 50 -0.76 -3.10 -18.56
C GLU A 50 -1.83 -2.78 -17.51
N ILE A 51 -2.06 -3.70 -16.56
CA ILE A 51 -3.07 -3.56 -15.51
C ILE A 51 -2.54 -2.77 -14.32
N PHE A 52 -1.38 -3.17 -13.78
CA PHE A 52 -0.85 -2.67 -12.52
C PHE A 52 0.26 -1.62 -12.70
N GLY A 53 0.73 -1.40 -13.93
CA GLY A 53 1.84 -0.50 -14.23
C GLY A 53 3.21 -1.18 -14.11
N GLU A 54 4.25 -0.37 -14.00
CA GLU A 54 5.62 -0.86 -13.79
C GLU A 54 5.81 -1.28 -12.34
N ALA A 55 6.49 -2.41 -12.12
CA ALA A 55 6.80 -2.88 -10.78
C ALA A 55 7.84 -1.96 -10.13
N SER A 56 7.63 -1.61 -8.85
CA SER A 56 8.60 -0.89 -8.02
C SER A 56 9.91 -1.66 -7.88
N ALA A 57 9.81 -2.99 -7.74
CA ALA A 57 10.96 -3.87 -7.67
C ALA A 57 10.68 -5.25 -8.27
N ILE A 58 11.74 -5.91 -8.75
CA ILE A 58 11.70 -7.27 -9.29
C ILE A 58 12.72 -8.11 -8.53
N GLY A 59 12.31 -9.29 -8.06
CA GLY A 59 13.12 -10.20 -7.27
C GLY A 59 12.75 -11.66 -7.49
N GLU A 60 13.20 -12.51 -6.57
CA GLU A 60 12.99 -13.95 -6.61
C GLU A 60 12.66 -14.50 -5.21
N ILE A 61 11.67 -15.40 -5.12
CA ILE A 61 11.34 -16.16 -3.91
C ILE A 61 11.34 -17.64 -4.28
N SER A 62 12.17 -18.45 -3.62
CA SER A 62 12.22 -19.91 -3.85
C SER A 62 12.39 -20.33 -5.32
N GLY A 63 13.08 -19.53 -6.15
CA GLY A 63 13.27 -19.80 -7.57
C GLY A 63 12.17 -19.24 -8.50
N GLU A 64 11.18 -18.56 -7.94
CA GLU A 64 10.05 -17.97 -8.67
C GLU A 64 10.25 -16.45 -8.77
N GLU A 65 10.05 -15.88 -9.96
CA GLU A 65 10.16 -14.44 -10.16
C GLU A 65 8.99 -13.74 -9.47
N VAL A 66 9.28 -12.64 -8.77
CA VAL A 66 8.28 -11.86 -8.03
C VAL A 66 8.41 -10.40 -8.38
N TRP A 67 7.28 -9.78 -8.71
CA TRP A 67 7.18 -8.35 -8.91
C TRP A 67 6.50 -7.73 -7.69
N LEU A 68 7.08 -6.64 -7.20
CA LEU A 68 6.56 -5.85 -6.10
C LEU A 68 6.02 -4.53 -6.64
N TYR A 69 4.82 -4.18 -6.19
CA TYR A 69 4.15 -2.92 -6.42
C TYR A 69 3.85 -2.29 -5.07
N ASP A 70 4.20 -1.02 -4.91
CA ASP A 70 3.94 -0.21 -3.73
C ASP A 70 3.82 1.27 -4.13
N ASP A 71 3.59 2.14 -3.15
CA ASP A 71 3.54 3.59 -3.30
C ASP A 71 4.91 4.26 -3.43
N GLY A 72 6.01 3.49 -3.49
CA GLY A 72 7.35 3.99 -3.81
C GLY A 72 8.13 4.60 -2.64
N GLY A 73 7.86 4.18 -1.40
CA GLY A 73 8.68 4.55 -0.23
C GLY A 73 10.16 4.21 -0.37
N GLU A 74 11.05 4.99 0.26
CA GLU A 74 12.49 4.66 0.33
C GLU A 74 12.76 3.62 1.44
N TYR A 75 12.84 2.35 1.07
CA TYR A 75 13.21 1.25 1.98
C TYR A 75 13.92 0.10 1.24
N GLU A 76 14.49 -0.84 2.00
CA GLU A 76 15.08 -2.04 1.42
C GLU A 76 13.98 -3.07 1.14
N HIS A 77 13.72 -3.35 -0.14
CA HIS A 77 12.75 -4.35 -0.53
C HIS A 77 13.23 -5.75 -0.16
N SER A 78 12.51 -6.41 0.75
CA SER A 78 12.67 -7.83 1.04
C SER A 78 11.55 -8.63 0.40
N PHE A 79 11.90 -9.61 -0.43
CA PHE A 79 10.94 -10.53 -1.02
C PHE A 79 10.70 -11.76 -0.13
N SER A 80 11.63 -12.11 0.77
CA SER A 80 11.50 -13.31 1.61
C SER A 80 10.65 -13.07 2.87
N ASN A 81 10.58 -11.82 3.33
CA ASN A 81 9.81 -11.40 4.50
C ASN A 81 9.03 -10.14 4.17
N ILE A 82 7.78 -10.05 4.66
CA ILE A 82 7.02 -8.80 4.67
C ILE A 82 7.88 -7.76 5.38
N THR A 83 8.06 -6.59 4.76
CA THR A 83 8.87 -5.54 5.38
C THR A 83 8.00 -4.79 6.39
N ILE A 84 7.71 -5.43 7.53
CA ILE A 84 6.87 -4.87 8.60
C ILE A 84 7.39 -3.51 9.05
N ASP A 85 8.72 -3.37 9.18
CA ASP A 85 9.37 -2.11 9.52
C ASP A 85 8.99 -0.97 8.55
N ALA A 86 8.75 -1.26 7.27
CA ALA A 86 8.34 -0.23 6.31
C ALA A 86 6.90 0.24 6.55
N PHE A 87 6.01 -0.64 7.00
CA PHE A 87 4.66 -0.27 7.43
C PHE A 87 4.70 0.49 8.77
N GLU A 88 5.43 -0.03 9.77
CA GLU A 88 5.53 0.61 11.10
C GLU A 88 6.16 2.01 11.05
N GLU A 89 7.11 2.23 10.13
CA GLU A 89 7.74 3.53 9.89
C GLU A 89 6.91 4.44 8.97
N GLY A 90 5.75 3.99 8.48
CA GLY A 90 4.89 4.75 7.56
C GLY A 90 5.57 5.04 6.22
N LYS A 91 6.46 4.16 5.76
CA LYS A 91 7.16 4.28 4.48
C LYS A 91 6.35 3.73 3.32
N VAL A 92 5.44 2.81 3.58
CA VAL A 92 4.51 2.26 2.60
C VAL A 92 3.12 2.12 3.19
N ASP A 93 2.10 2.44 2.41
CA ASP A 93 0.70 2.20 2.75
C ASP A 93 0.23 0.80 2.34
N TYR A 94 0.86 0.24 1.30
CA TYR A 94 0.56 -1.10 0.82
C TYR A 94 1.73 -1.73 0.08
N GLN A 95 1.66 -3.06 -0.06
CA GLN A 95 2.56 -3.83 -0.91
C GLN A 95 1.77 -4.93 -1.64
N LEU A 96 1.87 -4.99 -2.96
CA LEU A 96 1.35 -6.08 -3.78
C LEU A 96 2.50 -6.89 -4.38
N TYR A 97 2.53 -8.18 -4.05
CA TYR A 97 3.45 -9.15 -4.62
C TYR A 97 2.73 -9.98 -5.68
N VAL A 98 3.27 -10.01 -6.89
CA VAL A 98 2.82 -10.87 -7.99
C VAL A 98 3.90 -11.90 -8.27
N VAL A 99 3.58 -13.17 -8.02
CA VAL A 99 4.49 -14.30 -8.25
C VAL A 99 4.22 -14.91 -9.61
N PHE A 100 5.28 -15.13 -10.39
CA PHE A 100 5.21 -15.72 -11.72
C PHE A 100 5.78 -17.13 -11.74
N VAL A 101 5.04 -18.05 -12.36
CA VAL A 101 5.47 -19.42 -12.63
C VAL A 101 5.35 -19.67 -14.13
N ASN A 102 6.45 -20.05 -14.79
CA ASN A 102 6.52 -20.18 -16.26
C ASN A 102 6.06 -18.90 -16.99
N ASP A 103 6.51 -17.74 -16.52
CA ASP A 103 6.17 -16.40 -17.05
C ASP A 103 4.68 -16.01 -16.98
N LEU A 104 3.90 -16.74 -16.19
CA LEU A 104 2.48 -16.46 -15.96
C LEU A 104 2.23 -16.13 -14.49
N ALA A 105 1.43 -15.10 -14.24
CA ALA A 105 1.00 -14.73 -12.90
C ALA A 105 0.29 -15.91 -12.23
N TYR A 106 0.82 -16.35 -11.10
CA TYR A 106 0.37 -17.52 -10.38
C TYR A 106 -0.35 -17.14 -9.09
N ARG A 107 0.17 -16.14 -8.37
CA ARG A 107 -0.35 -15.71 -7.07
C ARG A 107 -0.22 -14.21 -6.91
N TYR A 108 -1.24 -13.60 -6.32
CA TYR A 108 -1.22 -12.21 -5.85
C TYR A 108 -1.27 -12.21 -4.33
N SER A 109 -0.47 -11.37 -3.68
CA SER A 109 -0.50 -11.17 -2.23
C SER A 109 -0.40 -9.69 -1.95
N TYR A 110 -1.53 -9.10 -1.55
CA TYR A 110 -1.68 -7.68 -1.27
C TYR A 110 -1.76 -7.48 0.24
N ILE A 111 -0.82 -6.72 0.77
CA ILE A 111 -0.66 -6.43 2.19
C ILE A 111 -0.93 -4.95 2.39
N TYR A 112 -1.76 -4.62 3.38
CA TYR A 112 -2.18 -3.27 3.67
C TYR A 112 -2.53 -3.11 5.14
N GLU A 113 -2.52 -1.87 5.63
CA GLU A 113 -2.95 -1.55 6.99
C GLU A 113 -4.45 -1.23 7.05
N GLN A 114 -5.14 -1.76 8.06
CA GLN A 114 -6.53 -1.46 8.36
C GLN A 114 -6.75 -1.52 9.87
N GLU A 115 -7.25 -0.44 10.45
CA GLU A 115 -7.49 -0.31 11.90
C GLU A 115 -6.25 -0.61 12.76
N ASP A 116 -5.09 -0.06 12.38
CA ASP A 116 -3.77 -0.28 13.01
C ASP A 116 -3.31 -1.77 12.99
N GLU A 117 -3.86 -2.57 12.07
CA GLU A 117 -3.51 -3.97 11.88
C GLU A 117 -3.13 -4.26 10.43
N LEU A 118 -2.15 -5.13 10.22
CA LEU A 118 -1.78 -5.59 8.88
C LEU A 118 -2.73 -6.71 8.42
N TRP A 119 -3.27 -6.53 7.23
CA TRP A 119 -4.13 -7.50 6.55
C TRP A 119 -3.50 -7.95 5.24
N GLN A 120 -3.86 -9.15 4.82
CA GLN A 120 -3.47 -9.72 3.55
C GLN A 120 -4.69 -10.20 2.78
N LEU A 121 -4.78 -9.75 1.53
CA LEU A 121 -5.59 -10.33 0.48
C LEU A 121 -4.71 -11.27 -0.35
N GLN A 122 -5.16 -12.49 -0.59
CA GLN A 122 -4.46 -13.44 -1.44
C GLN A 122 -5.37 -14.01 -2.53
N LEU A 123 -4.88 -13.99 -3.78
CA LEU A 123 -5.50 -14.64 -4.93
C LEU A 123 -4.64 -15.81 -5.37
N MET A 124 -5.23 -17.01 -5.42
CA MET A 124 -4.57 -18.25 -5.76
C MET A 124 -5.17 -18.90 -7.02
N PRO A 125 -4.42 -19.77 -7.71
CA PRO A 125 -4.96 -20.52 -8.85
C PRO A 125 -5.97 -21.56 -8.37
N GLY A 126 -7.06 -21.71 -9.11
CA GLY A 126 -8.13 -22.67 -8.80
C GLY A 126 -9.51 -22.05 -8.66
N GLY A 127 -9.63 -20.71 -8.72
CA GLY A 127 -10.91 -20.01 -8.67
C GLY A 127 -11.58 -20.06 -7.29
N GLU A 128 -10.81 -20.32 -6.24
CA GLU A 128 -11.28 -20.14 -4.87
C GLU A 128 -11.50 -18.65 -4.59
N GLU A 129 -12.45 -18.35 -3.69
CA GLU A 129 -12.69 -16.97 -3.27
C GLU A 129 -11.40 -16.35 -2.68
N PRO A 130 -11.20 -15.03 -2.85
CA PRO A 130 -10.06 -14.35 -2.27
C PRO A 130 -9.94 -14.63 -0.77
N ILE A 131 -8.72 -14.93 -0.32
CA ILE A 131 -8.46 -15.16 1.10
C ILE A 131 -8.13 -13.81 1.73
N HIS A 132 -8.87 -13.45 2.78
CA HIS A 132 -8.60 -12.29 3.62
C HIS A 132 -8.18 -12.78 5.00
N ALA A 133 -6.96 -12.46 5.39
CA ALA A 133 -6.42 -12.85 6.69
C ALA A 133 -5.64 -11.71 7.32
N LYS A 134 -5.76 -11.58 8.64
CA LYS A 134 -4.85 -10.75 9.43
C LYS A 134 -3.44 -11.35 9.36
N VAL A 135 -2.44 -10.52 9.10
CA VAL A 135 -1.04 -10.91 9.10
C VAL A 135 -0.58 -11.08 10.54
N ASN A 136 -0.22 -12.31 10.93
CA ASN A 136 0.40 -12.56 12.22
C ASN A 136 1.90 -12.29 12.09
N VAL A 137 2.31 -11.12 12.55
CA VAL A 137 3.71 -10.74 12.74
C VAL A 137 4.26 -11.59 13.90
N GLN A 138 5.23 -12.48 13.65
CA GLN A 138 5.95 -13.26 14.67
C GLN A 138 7.37 -12.72 14.85
#